data_AF-A0AA39J1J0-F1
#
_entry.id   AF-A0AA39J1J0-F1
#
_cell.length_a   1.000
_cell.length_b   1.000
_cell.length_c   1.000
_cell.angle_alpha   90.00
_cell.angle_beta   90.00
_cell.angle_gamma   90.00
#
_symmetry.space_group_name_H-M   'P 1'
#
loop_
_entity.id
_entity.type
_entity.pdbx_description
1 polymer ?
#
loop_
_entity_poly.entity_id
_entity_poly.type
_entity_poly.pdbx_seq_one_letter_code
_entity_poly.pdbx_strand_id
1 'polypeptide(L)'
;MTTASTHNIGKIQMNEEEWRKHYHDIVFPLDLSELIPEEHLKHAESLPEVTLSAFTETGHAESSILVPKQRSYIGRYPVIPSSLANMRCADLGAEGVLEKLNTTLSTAYSLEAPCLSSLLEDYITKDYDFGTAYARLRPIWYNNLTTVVEEKLRTHEIWDWEMRQKVLVENRIISTIMPPRRVWDLYKKDREDMLTPINGREWPVPIPKDANLDLIRIEMLNIGAEYAWLDVLCLRQVDGQKEDLRLEEWKVDVPTIGCVYQRTQVVCYFSGLGRPFSLKVGDLESDRSWFRRAWTLQEINENPIIGGDTGDNKIMEKEIQREFEERLSSLSYFDRSGGYPGIFGVLQGMQNRVSKNPVDKVAGLAYLLQTQEIPAYYETQSEEDAWTALVRVMPEFIRTVALLPLCTWEWIQSLAPIVEAGHAYARDRDAITIAQS
;
A
#
# COMPACT_ATOMS: atom_id res chain seq x y z
N MET A 1 8.21 50.28 27.78
CA MET A 1 6.92 49.63 27.50
C MET A 1 6.84 49.45 26.00
N THR A 2 7.16 48.26 25.52
CA THR A 2 7.06 47.90 24.11
C THR A 2 6.48 46.49 24.11
N THR A 3 5.17 46.42 23.91
CA THR A 3 4.38 45.20 23.89
C THR A 3 4.72 44.40 22.63
N ALA A 4 5.34 43.24 22.81
CA ALA A 4 5.44 42.23 21.78
C ALA A 4 4.03 41.64 21.56
N SER A 5 3.42 41.99 20.43
CA SER A 5 2.18 41.37 19.96
C SER A 5 2.53 39.98 19.44
N THR A 6 2.34 38.97 20.28
CA THR A 6 2.30 37.57 19.84
C THR A 6 1.07 37.39 18.97
N HIS A 7 1.26 37.37 17.65
CA HIS A 7 0.26 36.85 16.73
C HIS A 7 0.06 35.37 17.04
N ASN A 8 -0.96 35.09 17.84
CA ASN A 8 -1.50 33.76 18.04
C ASN A 8 -2.26 33.42 16.74
N ILE A 9 -1.56 32.90 15.74
CA ILE A 9 -2.21 32.27 14.59
C ILE A 9 -2.81 30.99 15.15
N GLY A 10 -4.08 31.06 15.55
CA GLY A 10 -4.85 29.88 15.90
C GLY A 10 -4.74 28.90 14.74
N LYS A 11 -4.15 27.72 14.99
CA LYS A 11 -4.27 26.59 14.07
C LYS A 11 -5.75 26.34 13.92
N ILE A 12 -6.34 26.71 12.80
CA ILE A 12 -7.70 26.32 12.45
C ILE A 12 -7.66 24.80 12.36
N GLN A 13 -8.16 24.12 13.38
CA GLN A 13 -8.38 22.67 13.34
C GLN A 13 -9.48 22.43 12.32
N MET A 14 -9.18 21.60 11.33
CA MET A 14 -10.14 21.17 10.32
C MET A 14 -10.85 19.93 10.84
N ASN A 15 -12.16 19.82 10.61
CA ASN A 15 -12.85 18.53 10.76
C ASN A 15 -12.63 17.65 9.52
N GLU A 16 -13.08 16.38 9.57
CA GLU A 16 -12.89 15.42 8.47
C GLU A 16 -13.45 15.95 7.12
N GLU A 17 -14.66 16.52 7.14
CA GLU A 17 -15.32 17.04 5.93
C GLU A 17 -14.52 18.19 5.31
N GLU A 18 -14.07 19.13 6.13
CA GLU A 18 -13.23 20.26 5.72
C GLU A 18 -11.89 19.79 5.18
N TRP A 19 -11.25 18.86 5.87
CA TRP A 19 -9.97 18.28 5.47
C TRP A 19 -10.10 17.56 4.13
N ARG A 20 -11.11 16.70 3.99
CA ARG A 20 -11.39 15.95 2.77
C ARG A 20 -11.68 16.87 1.60
N LYS A 21 -12.46 17.92 1.81
CA LYS A 21 -12.79 18.91 0.78
C LYS A 21 -11.55 19.71 0.35
N HIS A 22 -10.68 20.06 1.29
CA HIS A 22 -9.49 20.86 1.00
C HIS A 22 -8.39 20.05 0.29
N TYR A 23 -8.22 18.78 0.66
CA TYR A 23 -7.20 17.89 0.12
C TYR A 23 -7.73 16.89 -0.91
N HIS A 24 -8.95 17.10 -1.43
CA HIS A 24 -9.63 16.19 -2.34
C HIS A 24 -8.72 15.75 -3.50
N ASP A 25 -8.09 16.71 -4.18
CA ASP A 25 -7.22 16.48 -5.34
C ASP A 25 -5.95 15.67 -5.03
N ILE A 26 -5.56 15.53 -3.75
CA ILE A 26 -4.37 14.79 -3.31
C ILE A 26 -4.76 13.42 -2.73
N VAL A 27 -5.95 13.32 -2.14
CA VAL A 27 -6.46 12.11 -1.47
C VAL A 27 -7.14 11.16 -2.46
N PHE A 28 -7.89 11.71 -3.42
CA PHE A 28 -8.64 10.95 -4.43
C PHE A 28 -7.94 10.64 -5.77
N PRO A 29 -6.64 10.92 -6.01
CA PRO A 29 -5.89 10.21 -7.07
C PRO A 29 -5.84 8.69 -6.90
N LEU A 30 -6.24 8.19 -5.73
CA LEU A 30 -6.50 6.76 -5.48
C LEU A 30 -7.74 6.23 -6.19
N ASP A 31 -8.63 7.10 -6.64
CA ASP A 31 -9.64 6.80 -7.65
C ASP A 31 -9.03 7.16 -9.02
N LEU A 32 -8.10 6.31 -9.48
CA LEU A 32 -7.42 6.47 -10.78
C LEU A 32 -8.39 6.60 -11.96
N SER A 33 -9.69 6.37 -11.75
CA SER A 33 -10.76 6.58 -12.72
C SER A 33 -11.04 8.05 -13.07
N GLU A 34 -10.78 9.01 -12.17
CA GLU A 34 -11.07 10.43 -12.41
C GLU A 34 -9.88 11.24 -12.96
N LEU A 35 -8.65 10.76 -12.77
CA LEU A 35 -7.41 11.40 -13.26
C LEU A 35 -6.77 10.71 -14.47
N ILE A 36 -7.23 9.52 -14.82
CA ILE A 36 -6.99 8.89 -16.12
C ILE A 36 -8.23 9.24 -16.95
N PRO A 37 -8.22 10.31 -17.77
CA PRO A 37 -9.33 10.54 -18.69
C PRO A 37 -9.52 9.28 -19.53
N GLU A 38 -10.74 8.98 -19.97
CA GLU A 38 -10.98 7.91 -20.95
C GLU A 38 -9.99 7.94 -22.14
N GLU A 39 -9.40 9.10 -22.42
CA GLU A 39 -8.34 9.32 -23.39
C GLU A 39 -7.04 8.55 -23.11
N HIS A 40 -6.58 8.39 -21.87
CA HIS A 40 -5.37 7.61 -21.55
C HIS A 40 -5.55 6.12 -21.92
N LEU A 41 -6.73 5.56 -21.60
CA LEU A 41 -7.10 4.19 -21.99
C LEU A 41 -7.32 4.07 -23.50
N LYS A 42 -7.95 5.05 -24.14
CA LYS A 42 -8.11 5.11 -25.61
C LYS A 42 -6.76 5.21 -26.34
N HIS A 43 -5.79 5.91 -25.76
CA HIS A 43 -4.43 6.00 -26.31
C HIS A 43 -3.64 4.71 -26.12
N ALA A 44 -3.82 3.99 -25.00
CA ALA A 44 -3.16 2.71 -24.75
C ALA A 44 -3.46 1.66 -25.84
N GLU A 45 -4.68 1.63 -26.39
CA GLU A 45 -5.02 0.75 -27.52
C GLU A 45 -4.25 1.07 -28.80
N SER A 46 -3.85 2.33 -28.97
CA SER A 46 -3.11 2.82 -30.16
C SER A 46 -1.58 2.68 -30.04
N LEU A 47 -1.07 2.42 -28.85
CA LEU A 47 0.37 2.26 -28.61
C LEU A 47 0.91 0.95 -29.22
N PRO A 48 2.19 0.94 -29.65
CA PRO A 48 2.83 -0.27 -30.13
C PRO A 48 2.93 -1.31 -29.01
N GLU A 49 2.89 -2.58 -29.39
CA GLU A 49 3.13 -3.67 -28.46
C GLU A 49 4.59 -3.68 -28.04
N VAL A 50 4.83 -3.75 -26.73
CA VAL A 50 6.15 -3.79 -26.10
C VAL A 50 6.31 -5.13 -25.40
N THR A 51 7.53 -5.66 -25.42
CA THR A 51 7.91 -6.86 -24.68
C THR A 51 8.94 -6.52 -23.60
N LEU A 52 8.65 -6.93 -22.37
CA LEU A 52 9.61 -6.95 -21.26
C LEU A 52 9.90 -8.42 -20.93
N SER A 53 11.16 -8.83 -20.83
CA SER A 53 11.50 -10.24 -20.58
C SER A 53 12.49 -10.40 -19.44
N ALA A 54 12.41 -11.51 -18.71
CA ALA A 54 13.32 -11.83 -17.63
C ALA A 54 14.79 -11.83 -18.10
N PHE A 55 15.05 -12.28 -19.34
CA PHE A 55 16.40 -12.24 -19.91
C PHE A 55 16.91 -10.82 -20.09
N THR A 56 16.09 -9.93 -20.65
CA THR A 56 16.48 -8.54 -20.89
C THR A 56 16.71 -7.79 -19.57
N GLU A 57 15.89 -8.08 -18.56
CA GLU A 57 15.88 -7.35 -17.29
C GLU A 57 16.90 -7.88 -16.29
N THR A 58 17.14 -9.20 -16.27
CA THR A 58 17.95 -9.88 -15.24
C THR A 58 19.09 -10.73 -15.80
N GLY A 59 19.15 -10.96 -17.12
CA GLY A 59 20.11 -11.87 -17.76
C GLY A 59 19.76 -13.36 -17.65
N HIS A 60 18.71 -13.73 -16.91
CA HIS A 60 18.29 -15.13 -16.74
C HIS A 60 17.33 -15.57 -17.85
N ALA A 61 17.52 -16.77 -18.37
CA ALA A 61 16.63 -17.35 -19.37
C ALA A 61 15.21 -17.54 -18.80
N GLU A 62 14.18 -17.24 -19.58
CA GLU A 62 12.78 -17.33 -19.17
C GLU A 62 12.40 -18.75 -18.71
N SER A 63 12.99 -19.78 -19.32
CA SER A 63 12.79 -21.18 -18.95
C SER A 63 13.29 -21.54 -17.55
N SER A 64 14.22 -20.75 -16.99
CA SER A 64 14.74 -20.93 -15.62
C SER A 64 13.83 -20.31 -14.56
N ILE A 65 12.91 -19.42 -14.95
CA ILE A 65 11.97 -18.76 -14.04
C ILE A 65 10.77 -19.68 -13.80
N LEU A 66 10.58 -20.07 -12.54
CA LEU A 66 9.54 -21.04 -12.14
C LEU A 66 8.13 -20.45 -12.22
N VAL A 67 7.98 -19.15 -11.97
CA VAL A 67 6.69 -18.45 -12.02
C VAL A 67 6.43 -17.97 -13.45
N PRO A 68 5.44 -18.53 -14.19
CA PRO A 68 5.23 -18.19 -15.58
C PRO A 68 4.97 -16.70 -15.82
N LYS A 69 4.22 -16.05 -14.91
CA LYS A 69 3.92 -14.61 -14.97
C LYS A 69 5.14 -13.71 -14.75
N GLN A 70 6.27 -14.23 -14.27
CA GLN A 70 7.52 -13.48 -14.12
C GLN A 70 8.45 -13.59 -15.35
N ARG A 71 8.11 -14.44 -16.34
CA ARG A 71 9.00 -14.73 -17.48
C ARG A 71 9.07 -13.59 -18.48
N SER A 72 7.92 -13.10 -18.89
CA SER A 72 7.83 -12.04 -19.88
C SER A 72 6.46 -11.38 -19.79
N TYR A 73 6.42 -10.11 -20.12
CA TYR A 73 5.23 -9.32 -20.32
C TYR A 73 5.18 -8.90 -21.79
N ILE A 74 4.01 -9.04 -22.41
CA ILE A 74 3.72 -8.53 -23.75
C ILE A 74 2.43 -7.74 -23.65
N GLY A 75 2.47 -6.46 -24.04
CA GLY A 75 1.29 -5.62 -24.02
C GLY A 75 1.55 -4.25 -24.63
N ARG A 76 0.48 -3.47 -24.79
CA ARG A 76 0.54 -2.14 -25.42
C ARG A 76 0.77 -0.99 -24.44
N TYR A 77 0.78 -1.29 -23.14
CA TYR A 77 1.10 -0.28 -22.16
C TYR A 77 2.57 0.17 -22.34
N PRO A 78 2.87 1.47 -22.14
CA PRO A 78 4.19 2.04 -22.41
C PRO A 78 5.19 1.67 -21.31
N VAL A 79 5.55 0.40 -21.24
CA VAL A 79 6.57 -0.12 -20.32
C VAL A 79 7.95 0.28 -20.83
N ILE A 80 8.81 0.83 -19.97
CA ILE A 80 10.22 1.09 -20.32
C ILE A 80 11.15 0.00 -19.77
N PRO A 81 12.13 -0.47 -20.56
CA PRO A 81 13.10 -1.42 -20.07
C PRO A 81 14.00 -0.78 -19.00
N SER A 82 14.57 -1.65 -18.20
CA SER A 82 15.46 -1.30 -17.11
C SER A 82 16.67 -0.45 -17.50
N SER A 83 17.24 -0.74 -18.67
CA SER A 83 18.35 0.03 -19.22
C SER A 83 17.95 1.49 -19.52
N LEU A 84 16.71 1.71 -19.98
CA LEU A 84 16.17 3.03 -20.29
C LEU A 84 15.86 3.81 -19.02
N ALA A 85 15.13 3.20 -18.09
CA ALA A 85 14.75 3.82 -16.82
C ALA A 85 15.96 4.38 -16.03
N ASN A 86 17.12 3.73 -16.16
CA ASN A 86 18.31 4.04 -15.38
C ASN A 86 19.26 5.07 -16.01
N MET A 87 18.98 5.57 -17.21
CA MET A 87 19.77 6.65 -17.78
C MET A 87 19.54 7.94 -16.98
N ARG A 88 20.59 8.65 -16.58
CA ARG A 88 20.43 9.94 -15.90
C ARG A 88 19.88 10.96 -16.88
N CYS A 89 18.92 11.77 -16.46
CA CYS A 89 18.42 12.87 -17.27
C CYS A 89 19.56 13.82 -17.68
N ALA A 90 20.54 14.04 -16.79
CA ALA A 90 21.72 14.85 -17.07
C ALA A 90 22.57 14.32 -18.24
N ASP A 91 22.66 12.99 -18.41
CA ASP A 91 23.43 12.39 -19.51
C ASP A 91 22.70 12.52 -20.87
N LEU A 92 21.38 12.72 -20.82
CA LEU A 92 20.50 12.83 -21.99
C LEU A 92 20.27 14.28 -22.43
N GLY A 93 20.32 15.23 -21.50
CA GLY A 93 19.86 16.60 -21.70
C GLY A 93 18.34 16.70 -21.90
N ALA A 94 17.79 17.91 -21.89
CA ALA A 94 16.35 18.12 -22.00
C ALA A 94 15.77 17.57 -23.31
N GLU A 95 16.49 17.77 -24.42
CA GLU A 95 16.13 17.22 -25.74
C GLU A 95 16.09 15.69 -25.74
N GLY A 96 17.13 15.03 -25.21
CA GLY A 96 17.20 13.56 -25.20
C GLY A 96 16.19 12.92 -24.24
N VAL A 97 15.85 13.58 -23.13
CA VAL A 97 14.74 13.16 -22.26
C VAL A 97 13.41 13.28 -23.01
N LEU A 98 13.15 14.42 -23.66
CA LEU A 98 11.92 14.62 -24.43
C LEU A 98 11.79 13.63 -25.57
N GLU A 99 12.85 13.38 -26.34
CA GLU A 99 12.88 12.42 -27.43
C GLU A 99 12.45 11.02 -26.96
N LYS A 100 13.00 10.57 -25.82
CA LYS A 100 12.67 9.27 -25.23
C LYS A 100 11.23 9.23 -24.73
N LEU A 101 10.75 10.30 -24.07
CA LEU A 101 9.35 10.39 -23.65
C LEU A 101 8.39 10.31 -24.84
N ASN A 102 8.66 11.10 -25.88
CA ASN A 102 7.90 11.09 -27.14
C ASN A 102 7.90 9.72 -27.78
N THR A 103 9.05 9.04 -27.81
CA THR A 103 9.18 7.68 -28.37
C THR A 103 8.38 6.67 -27.55
N THR A 104 8.53 6.66 -26.23
CA THR A 104 7.85 5.71 -25.33
C THR A 104 6.33 5.90 -25.34
N LEU A 105 5.87 7.16 -25.37
CA LEU A 105 4.45 7.51 -25.26
C LEU A 105 3.80 7.75 -26.62
N SER A 106 4.54 7.51 -27.72
CA SER A 106 4.10 7.74 -29.10
C SER A 106 3.50 9.14 -29.33
N THR A 107 4.24 10.16 -28.92
CA THR A 107 3.87 11.59 -29.03
C THR A 107 4.96 12.38 -29.76
N ALA A 108 4.72 13.67 -30.02
CA ALA A 108 5.64 14.55 -30.75
C ALA A 108 5.67 15.95 -30.15
N TYR A 109 5.70 16.05 -28.81
CA TYR A 109 5.84 17.34 -28.14
C TYR A 109 7.19 17.98 -28.46
N SER A 110 7.24 19.31 -28.47
CA SER A 110 8.47 20.08 -28.61
C SER A 110 8.79 20.80 -27.30
N LEU A 111 10.05 21.22 -27.12
CA LEU A 111 10.45 22.08 -26.00
C LEU A 111 9.81 23.48 -26.04
N GLU A 112 9.13 23.83 -27.14
CA GLU A 112 8.33 25.06 -27.25
C GLU A 112 6.99 24.96 -26.51
N ALA A 113 6.58 23.74 -26.12
CA ALA A 113 5.41 23.55 -25.27
C ALA A 113 5.60 24.31 -23.94
N PRO A 114 4.58 25.04 -23.44
CA PRO A 114 4.66 25.69 -22.15
C PRO A 114 5.10 24.70 -21.07
N CYS A 115 5.90 25.15 -20.09
CA CYS A 115 6.40 24.40 -18.93
C CYS A 115 7.33 23.19 -19.17
N LEU A 116 7.37 22.60 -20.37
CA LEU A 116 8.11 21.36 -20.59
C LEU A 116 9.62 21.56 -20.49
N SER A 117 10.15 22.64 -21.07
CA SER A 117 11.58 22.97 -20.96
C SER A 117 11.99 23.21 -19.50
N SER A 118 11.26 24.04 -18.75
CA SER A 118 11.60 24.34 -17.35
C SER A 118 11.49 23.11 -16.45
N LEU A 119 10.52 22.23 -16.69
CA LEU A 119 10.32 21.01 -15.92
C LEU A 119 11.42 19.96 -16.18
N LEU A 120 11.82 19.78 -17.45
CA LEU A 120 12.91 18.85 -17.77
C LEU A 120 14.26 19.34 -17.24
N GLU A 121 14.51 20.65 -17.26
CA GLU A 121 15.70 21.25 -16.65
C GLU A 121 15.71 21.10 -15.11
N ASP A 122 14.54 21.19 -14.45
CA ASP A 122 14.42 20.90 -13.02
C ASP A 122 14.78 19.43 -12.71
N TYR A 123 14.32 18.48 -13.53
CA TYR A 123 14.65 17.06 -13.36
C TYR A 123 16.13 16.77 -13.58
N ILE A 124 16.76 17.44 -14.55
CA ILE A 124 18.22 17.37 -14.76
C ILE A 124 18.97 17.92 -13.55
N THR A 125 18.54 19.08 -13.05
CA THR A 125 19.17 19.75 -11.89
C THR A 125 19.04 18.91 -10.61
N LYS A 126 17.90 18.22 -10.44
CA LYS A 126 17.66 17.28 -9.33
C LYS A 126 18.34 15.91 -9.50
N ASP A 127 19.10 15.73 -10.58
CA ASP A 127 19.80 14.49 -10.92
C ASP A 127 18.87 13.26 -11.01
N TYR A 128 17.68 13.46 -11.57
CA TYR A 128 16.74 12.37 -11.76
C TYR A 128 17.22 11.40 -12.86
N ASP A 129 16.90 10.13 -12.69
CA ASP A 129 16.93 9.17 -13.78
C ASP A 129 15.68 9.28 -14.66
N PHE A 130 15.78 8.77 -15.90
CA PHE A 130 14.70 8.82 -16.87
C PHE A 130 13.44 8.14 -16.34
N GLY A 131 13.58 7.06 -15.58
CA GLY A 131 12.46 6.36 -14.97
C GLY A 131 11.68 7.23 -13.99
N THR A 132 12.37 8.03 -13.17
CA THR A 132 11.77 8.96 -12.21
C THR A 132 11.05 10.09 -12.93
N ALA A 133 11.69 10.66 -13.95
CA ALA A 133 11.05 11.68 -14.81
C ALA A 133 9.79 11.11 -15.48
N TYR A 134 9.91 9.90 -16.03
CA TYR A 134 8.82 9.17 -16.68
C TYR A 134 7.65 8.95 -15.73
N ALA A 135 7.89 8.40 -14.53
CA ALA A 135 6.84 8.12 -13.55
C ALA A 135 6.09 9.38 -13.08
N ARG A 136 6.79 10.52 -12.98
CA ARG A 136 6.15 11.79 -12.60
C ARG A 136 5.34 12.41 -13.74
N LEU A 137 5.77 12.21 -15.00
CA LEU A 137 5.16 12.85 -16.17
C LEU A 137 4.05 12.01 -16.81
N ARG A 138 4.17 10.68 -16.79
CA ARG A 138 3.23 9.76 -17.45
C ARG A 138 1.77 10.02 -17.11
N PRO A 139 1.36 10.21 -15.82
CA PRO A 139 -0.05 10.41 -15.48
C PRO A 139 -0.68 11.62 -16.18
N ILE A 140 0.11 12.66 -16.46
CA ILE A 140 -0.36 13.94 -16.98
C ILE A 140 0.10 14.21 -18.42
N TRP A 141 0.80 13.26 -19.04
CA TRP A 141 1.49 13.49 -20.31
C TRP A 141 0.56 13.86 -21.47
N TYR A 142 -0.62 13.23 -21.52
CA TYR A 142 -1.63 13.50 -22.54
C TYR A 142 -2.56 14.67 -22.18
N ASN A 143 -2.42 15.24 -20.98
CA ASN A 143 -3.16 16.43 -20.61
C ASN A 143 -2.49 17.67 -21.22
N ASN A 144 -3.20 18.80 -21.24
CA ASN A 144 -2.60 20.06 -21.66
C ASN A 144 -1.50 20.46 -20.66
N LEU A 145 -0.23 20.25 -21.05
CA LEU A 145 0.99 20.56 -20.28
C LEU A 145 1.13 22.08 -20.11
N THR A 146 0.32 22.63 -19.21
CA THR A 146 0.25 24.07 -18.91
C THR A 146 1.09 24.42 -17.68
N THR A 147 1.37 25.70 -17.49
CA THR A 147 2.06 26.22 -16.30
C THR A 147 1.37 25.86 -14.98
N VAL A 148 0.05 25.65 -15.01
CA VAL A 148 -0.73 25.19 -13.84
C VAL A 148 -0.36 23.75 -13.45
N VAL A 149 -0.08 22.89 -14.43
CA VAL A 149 0.34 21.51 -14.20
C VAL A 149 1.75 21.47 -13.59
N GLU A 150 2.65 22.32 -14.07
CA GLU A 150 3.99 22.48 -13.50
C GLU A 150 3.95 22.94 -12.04
N GLU A 151 3.13 23.94 -11.71
CA GLU A 151 2.97 24.42 -10.33
C GLU A 151 2.41 23.34 -9.41
N LYS A 152 1.42 22.56 -9.89
CA LYS A 152 0.89 21.40 -9.15
C LYS A 152 1.99 20.37 -8.87
N LEU A 153 2.76 19.97 -9.87
CA LEU A 153 3.85 19.00 -9.69
C LEU A 153 4.91 19.49 -8.69
N ARG A 154 5.26 20.79 -8.73
CA ARG A 154 6.23 21.39 -7.79
C ARG A 154 5.70 21.45 -6.36
N THR A 155 4.38 21.55 -6.18
CA THR A 155 3.76 21.72 -4.86
C THR A 155 3.20 20.43 -4.28
N HIS A 156 3.07 19.35 -5.04
CA HIS A 156 2.54 18.06 -4.56
C HIS A 156 3.23 17.54 -3.28
N GLU A 157 4.55 17.64 -3.19
CA GLU A 157 5.30 17.22 -1.99
C GLU A 157 4.95 18.08 -0.77
N ILE A 158 4.77 19.39 -0.97
CA ILE A 158 4.36 20.33 0.09
C ILE A 158 2.93 20.04 0.53
N TRP A 159 2.04 19.80 -0.43
CA TRP A 159 0.65 19.48 -0.20
C TRP A 159 0.46 18.14 0.53
N ASP A 160 1.18 17.08 0.16
CA ASP A 160 1.17 15.79 0.89
C ASP A 160 1.68 15.99 2.31
N TRP A 161 2.77 16.74 2.49
CA TRP A 161 3.29 17.06 3.82
C TRP A 161 2.25 17.80 4.67
N GLU A 162 1.64 18.87 4.16
CA GLU A 162 0.61 19.62 4.88
C GLU A 162 -0.62 18.77 5.21
N MET A 163 -1.08 17.97 4.24
CA MET A 163 -2.21 17.06 4.36
C MET A 163 -2.02 16.11 5.54
N ARG A 164 -0.84 15.50 5.65
CA ARG A 164 -0.47 14.58 6.74
C ARG A 164 -0.26 15.27 8.07
N GLN A 165 0.17 16.54 8.08
CA GLN A 165 0.26 17.32 9.31
C GLN A 165 -1.13 17.73 9.82
N LYS A 166 -2.06 18.09 8.92
CA LYS A 166 -3.40 18.57 9.30
C LYS A 166 -4.39 17.45 9.58
N VAL A 167 -4.15 16.23 9.11
CA VAL A 167 -5.01 15.07 9.45
C VAL A 167 -4.86 14.64 10.92
N LEU A 168 -3.73 14.98 11.54
CA LEU A 168 -3.42 14.63 12.92
C LEU A 168 -3.87 15.73 13.89
N VAL A 169 -4.96 15.47 14.62
CA VAL A 169 -5.57 16.38 15.59
C VAL A 169 -5.60 15.72 16.97
N GLU A 170 -4.90 16.29 17.95
CA GLU A 170 -4.87 15.78 19.34
C GLU A 170 -4.57 14.27 19.45
N ASN A 171 -3.57 13.79 18.69
CA ASN A 171 -3.19 12.37 18.58
C ASN A 171 -4.25 11.46 17.95
N ARG A 172 -5.21 12.02 17.23
CA ARG A 172 -6.21 11.30 16.44
C ARG A 172 -6.11 11.71 14.98
N ILE A 173 -6.20 10.74 14.10
CA ILE A 173 -6.22 10.91 12.65
C ILE A 173 -7.69 11.01 12.28
N ILE A 174 -8.09 12.20 11.80
CA ILE A 174 -9.50 12.53 11.57
C ILE A 174 -10.07 11.95 10.28
N SER A 175 -9.25 11.28 9.46
CA SER A 175 -9.70 10.62 8.25
C SER A 175 -9.03 9.25 8.09
N THR A 176 -9.83 8.26 7.68
CA THR A 176 -9.35 6.92 7.34
C THR A 176 -8.86 6.83 5.89
N ILE A 177 -9.06 7.87 5.08
CA ILE A 177 -8.69 7.88 3.66
C ILE A 177 -7.35 8.59 3.53
N MET A 178 -6.28 7.80 3.59
CA MET A 178 -4.91 8.32 3.46
C MET A 178 -4.22 7.63 2.29
N PRO A 179 -3.71 8.40 1.31
CA PRO A 179 -2.93 7.81 0.25
C PRO A 179 -1.65 7.20 0.81
N PRO A 180 -1.20 6.06 0.27
CA PRO A 180 0.09 5.50 0.63
C PRO A 180 1.19 6.50 0.31
N ARG A 181 2.20 6.60 1.18
CA ARG A 181 3.47 7.21 0.77
C ARG A 181 4.18 6.24 -0.17
N ARG A 182 4.88 6.79 -1.17
CA ARG A 182 5.85 6.08 -2.02
C ARG A 182 5.20 4.97 -2.87
N VAL A 183 4.46 5.36 -3.92
CA VAL A 183 3.88 4.44 -4.91
C VAL A 183 4.92 4.08 -5.97
N TRP A 184 4.99 2.81 -6.35
CA TRP A 184 5.86 2.30 -7.40
C TRP A 184 5.15 2.30 -8.75
N ASP A 185 5.65 3.09 -9.71
CA ASP A 185 5.22 2.99 -11.11
C ASP A 185 5.84 1.73 -11.73
N LEU A 186 5.00 0.75 -12.07
CA LEU A 186 5.43 -0.53 -12.64
C LEU A 186 5.91 -0.40 -14.08
N TYR A 187 5.73 0.76 -14.70
CA TYR A 187 6.37 1.07 -15.97
C TYR A 187 7.80 1.58 -15.80
N LYS A 188 8.28 1.81 -14.58
CA LYS A 188 9.67 2.15 -14.23
C LYS A 188 10.40 0.95 -13.57
N LYS A 189 11.74 0.90 -13.66
CA LYS A 189 12.61 0.05 -12.80
C LYS A 189 13.18 0.80 -11.59
N ASP A 190 13.44 0.05 -10.52
CA ASP A 190 14.39 0.36 -9.43
C ASP A 190 15.73 -0.39 -9.52
N ARG A 191 16.85 0.26 -9.19
CA ARG A 191 18.19 -0.37 -9.06
C ARG A 191 18.50 -0.86 -7.64
N GLU A 192 19.34 -1.89 -7.56
CA GLU A 192 19.92 -2.53 -6.35
C GLU A 192 21.02 -1.70 -5.67
N ASP A 193 20.92 -1.53 -4.34
CA ASP A 193 21.69 -2.25 -3.30
C ASP A 193 21.21 -1.71 -1.94
N MET A 194 20.34 -2.45 -1.24
CA MET A 194 19.84 -2.15 0.12
C MET A 194 19.51 -0.67 0.46
N LEU A 195 19.11 0.16 -0.51
CA LEU A 195 18.44 1.46 -0.40
C LEU A 195 17.60 1.62 -1.68
N THR A 196 16.27 1.59 -1.61
CA THR A 196 15.44 1.49 -2.82
C THR A 196 14.98 2.86 -3.33
N PRO A 197 15.05 3.17 -4.64
CA PRO A 197 14.51 4.42 -5.17
C PRO A 197 13.01 4.64 -4.90
N ILE A 198 12.22 3.57 -4.67
CA ILE A 198 10.82 3.66 -4.21
C ILE A 198 10.69 4.52 -2.95
N ASN A 199 11.65 4.44 -2.03
CA ASN A 199 11.68 5.27 -0.83
C ASN A 199 12.64 6.47 -0.93
N GLY A 200 13.08 6.84 -2.12
CA GLY A 200 14.07 7.90 -2.32
C GLY A 200 15.51 7.51 -1.96
N ARG A 201 15.80 6.20 -1.89
CA ARG A 201 17.07 5.65 -1.37
C ARG A 201 17.33 6.05 0.09
N GLU A 202 16.28 6.35 0.83
CA GLU A 202 16.36 6.85 2.19
C GLU A 202 16.53 5.71 3.20
N TRP A 203 16.09 4.49 2.85
CA TRP A 203 16.08 3.38 3.80
C TRP A 203 16.37 1.99 3.21
N PRO A 204 17.00 1.10 4.00
CA PRO A 204 17.24 -0.28 3.60
C PRO A 204 15.98 -1.15 3.66
N VAL A 205 15.89 -2.12 2.74
CA VAL A 205 14.69 -2.96 2.60
C VAL A 205 15.00 -4.45 2.69
N PRO A 206 14.30 -5.20 3.55
CA PRO A 206 14.47 -6.65 3.66
C PRO A 206 13.74 -7.38 2.53
N ILE A 207 14.31 -7.36 1.33
CA ILE A 207 13.88 -8.23 0.22
C ILE A 207 14.58 -9.60 0.36
N PRO A 208 13.92 -10.74 0.11
CA PRO A 208 14.59 -12.04 0.06
C PRO A 208 15.78 -12.01 -0.91
N LYS A 209 16.91 -12.64 -0.55
CA LYS A 209 18.14 -12.61 -1.36
C LYS A 209 17.97 -13.17 -2.78
N ASP A 210 16.97 -14.02 -2.96
CA ASP A 210 16.61 -14.70 -4.20
C ASP A 210 15.42 -14.05 -4.91
N ALA A 211 14.86 -12.96 -4.37
CA ALA A 211 13.80 -12.20 -5.01
C ALA A 211 14.38 -11.06 -5.84
N ASN A 212 13.76 -10.79 -6.98
CA ASN A 212 14.18 -9.76 -7.91
C ASN A 212 12.98 -8.86 -8.24
N LEU A 213 13.14 -7.54 -8.04
CA LEU A 213 12.07 -6.57 -8.27
C LEU A 213 11.64 -6.52 -9.74
N ASP A 214 12.52 -6.78 -10.70
CA ASP A 214 12.15 -6.79 -12.11
C ASP A 214 11.25 -7.98 -12.45
N LEU A 215 11.48 -9.13 -11.83
CA LEU A 215 10.59 -10.29 -11.96
C LEU A 215 9.22 -10.01 -11.36
N ILE A 216 9.18 -9.42 -10.16
CA ILE A 216 7.93 -8.99 -9.51
C ILE A 216 7.20 -7.98 -10.38
N ARG A 217 7.92 -7.01 -10.96
CA ARG A 217 7.39 -6.01 -11.88
C ARG A 217 6.73 -6.66 -13.11
N ILE A 218 7.42 -7.61 -13.76
CA ILE A 218 6.85 -8.37 -14.89
C ILE A 218 5.56 -9.09 -14.46
N GLU A 219 5.55 -9.69 -13.28
CA GLU A 219 4.36 -10.35 -12.73
C GLU A 219 3.20 -9.40 -12.48
N MET A 220 3.46 -8.22 -11.89
CA MET A 220 2.45 -7.21 -11.64
C MET A 220 1.86 -6.66 -12.95
N LEU A 221 2.70 -6.43 -13.96
CA LEU A 221 2.25 -6.02 -15.31
C LEU A 221 1.35 -7.08 -15.95
N ASN A 222 1.69 -8.37 -15.81
CA ASN A 222 0.86 -9.49 -16.29
C ASN A 222 -0.46 -9.66 -15.51
N ILE A 223 -0.56 -9.09 -14.31
CA ILE A 223 -1.80 -9.00 -13.53
C ILE A 223 -2.64 -7.77 -13.95
N GLY A 224 -2.08 -6.90 -14.80
CA GLY A 224 -2.74 -5.68 -15.28
C GLY A 224 -2.51 -4.46 -14.40
N ALA A 225 -1.55 -4.51 -13.48
CA ALA A 225 -1.22 -3.39 -12.62
C ALA A 225 -0.33 -2.37 -13.34
N GLU A 226 -0.67 -1.09 -13.20
CA GLU A 226 0.11 0.05 -13.69
C GLU A 226 1.00 0.64 -12.59
N TYR A 227 0.46 0.65 -11.37
CA TYR A 227 1.14 1.08 -10.16
C TYR A 227 1.01 -0.02 -9.12
N ALA A 228 2.05 -0.17 -8.31
CA ALA A 228 2.02 -1.03 -7.14
C ALA A 228 2.40 -0.22 -5.90
N TRP A 229 1.86 -0.63 -4.78
CA TRP A 229 2.34 -0.20 -3.48
C TRP A 229 2.79 -1.45 -2.72
N LEU A 230 4.04 -1.45 -2.27
CA LEU A 230 4.66 -2.63 -1.70
C LEU A 230 5.02 -2.37 -0.24
N ASP A 231 4.24 -2.95 0.67
CA ASP A 231 4.33 -2.70 2.11
C ASP A 231 5.75 -2.70 2.67
N VAL A 232 6.53 -3.76 2.36
CA VAL A 232 7.91 -3.89 2.84
C VAL A 232 8.85 -2.78 2.33
N LEU A 233 8.56 -2.17 1.17
CA LEU A 233 9.34 -1.08 0.58
C LEU A 233 8.83 0.31 0.99
N CYS A 234 7.65 0.41 1.59
CA CYS A 234 6.97 1.68 1.79
C CYS A 234 6.78 2.02 3.27
N LEU A 235 6.78 1.02 4.15
CA LEU A 235 6.57 1.21 5.58
C LEU A 235 7.60 0.47 6.44
N ARG A 236 7.90 1.07 7.59
CA ARG A 236 8.67 0.47 8.69
C ARG A 236 10.13 0.18 8.40
N GLN A 237 10.75 1.04 7.61
CA GLN A 237 12.18 0.99 7.37
C GLN A 237 12.92 1.67 8.54
N VAL A 238 14.09 1.15 8.89
CA VAL A 238 14.91 1.61 10.03
C VAL A 238 16.35 1.82 9.57
N ASP A 239 17.11 2.62 10.31
CA ASP A 239 18.53 2.88 10.05
C ASP A 239 18.78 3.61 8.71
N GLY A 240 17.81 4.42 8.29
CA GLY A 240 17.89 5.23 7.06
C GLY A 240 18.54 6.61 7.27
N GLN A 241 18.81 7.33 6.18
CA GLN A 241 19.41 8.67 6.22
C GLN A 241 18.49 9.74 6.85
N LYS A 242 17.18 9.47 6.93
CA LYS A 242 16.15 10.35 7.49
C LYS A 242 15.46 9.74 8.72
N GLU A 243 16.22 9.01 9.54
CA GLU A 243 15.77 8.41 10.80
C GLU A 243 15.00 9.41 11.70
N ASP A 244 15.37 10.69 11.64
CA ASP A 244 14.71 11.79 12.34
C ASP A 244 13.25 12.00 11.94
N LEU A 245 12.90 11.73 10.68
CA LEU A 245 11.52 11.84 10.18
C LEU A 245 10.67 10.61 10.52
N ARG A 246 11.29 9.44 10.73
CA ARG A 246 10.58 8.15 10.88
C ARG A 246 9.46 8.21 11.90
N LEU A 247 9.77 8.76 13.08
CA LEU A 247 8.81 8.83 14.19
C LEU A 247 7.60 9.69 13.83
N GLU A 248 7.81 10.80 13.12
CA GLU A 248 6.71 11.65 12.65
C GLU A 248 5.95 11.01 11.49
N GLU A 249 6.63 10.32 10.58
CA GLU A 249 5.98 9.57 9.49
C GLU A 249 5.04 8.50 10.04
N TRP A 250 5.54 7.71 11.01
CA TRP A 250 4.84 6.56 11.55
C TRP A 250 3.59 6.93 12.34
N LYS A 251 3.54 8.11 12.96
CA LYS A 251 2.32 8.57 13.66
C LYS A 251 1.07 8.48 12.79
N VAL A 252 1.21 8.76 11.50
CA VAL A 252 0.11 8.78 10.53
C VAL A 252 0.12 7.55 9.64
N ASP A 253 1.25 7.19 9.02
CA ASP A 253 1.20 6.19 7.95
C ASP A 253 1.00 4.76 8.44
N VAL A 254 1.65 4.41 9.54
CA VAL A 254 1.53 3.07 10.12
C VAL A 254 0.08 2.75 10.44
N PRO A 255 -0.68 3.62 11.13
CA PRO A 255 -2.07 3.31 11.44
C PRO A 255 -3.02 3.52 10.25
N THR A 256 -2.63 4.19 9.16
CA THR A 256 -3.51 4.49 8.00
C THR A 256 -3.31 3.61 6.76
N ILE A 257 -2.26 2.79 6.72
CA ILE A 257 -1.95 1.84 5.63
C ILE A 257 -3.13 0.90 5.27
N GLY A 258 -3.99 0.53 6.23
CA GLY A 258 -5.13 -0.34 5.99
C GLY A 258 -6.10 0.20 4.92
N CYS A 259 -6.08 1.51 4.66
CA CYS A 259 -6.81 2.15 3.58
C CYS A 259 -6.50 1.53 2.21
N VAL A 260 -5.23 1.18 1.95
CA VAL A 260 -4.80 0.65 0.64
C VAL A 260 -5.44 -0.71 0.40
N TYR A 261 -5.36 -1.62 1.37
CA TYR A 261 -5.89 -2.98 1.24
C TYR A 261 -7.42 -3.04 1.07
N GLN A 262 -8.13 -2.01 1.51
CA GLN A 262 -9.59 -1.89 1.35
C GLN A 262 -10.02 -1.38 -0.02
N ARG A 263 -9.14 -0.68 -0.74
CA ARG A 263 -9.50 0.08 -1.94
C ARG A 263 -8.83 -0.42 -3.21
N THR A 264 -7.79 -1.23 -3.10
CA THR A 264 -7.03 -1.72 -4.25
C THR A 264 -6.99 -3.24 -4.29
N GLN A 265 -6.71 -3.78 -5.47
CA GLN A 265 -6.40 -5.20 -5.62
C GLN A 265 -5.14 -5.53 -4.80
N VAL A 266 -5.20 -6.60 -4.01
CA VAL A 266 -4.08 -7.05 -3.17
C VAL A 266 -3.44 -8.28 -3.79
N VAL A 267 -2.11 -8.29 -3.89
CA VAL A 267 -1.32 -9.47 -4.27
C VAL A 267 -0.52 -9.95 -3.06
N CYS A 268 -0.79 -11.18 -2.61
CA CYS A 268 -0.16 -11.78 -1.43
C CYS A 268 0.86 -12.85 -1.82
N TYR A 269 2.12 -12.67 -1.40
CA TYR A 269 3.18 -13.67 -1.56
C TYR A 269 3.34 -14.51 -0.30
N PHE A 270 2.55 -15.58 -0.18
CA PHE A 270 2.53 -16.43 1.02
C PHE A 270 3.85 -17.19 1.28
N SER A 271 4.62 -17.49 0.24
CA SER A 271 5.94 -18.15 0.32
C SER A 271 7.13 -17.15 0.45
N GLY A 272 6.83 -15.85 0.52
CA GLY A 272 7.79 -14.76 0.50
C GLY A 272 7.79 -14.01 -0.83
N LEU A 273 7.99 -12.69 -0.75
CA LEU A 273 7.90 -11.76 -1.89
C LEU A 273 8.74 -12.22 -3.09
N GLY A 274 8.13 -12.27 -4.27
CA GLY A 274 8.78 -12.66 -5.53
C GLY A 274 9.09 -14.14 -5.69
N ARG A 275 8.87 -14.97 -4.66
CA ARG A 275 9.15 -16.40 -4.71
C ARG A 275 8.00 -17.18 -5.33
N PRO A 276 8.29 -18.37 -5.91
CA PRO A 276 7.24 -19.30 -6.30
C PRO A 276 6.34 -19.66 -5.12
N PHE A 277 5.04 -19.71 -5.37
CA PHE A 277 4.05 -20.17 -4.40
C PHE A 277 4.23 -21.68 -4.18
N SER A 278 4.88 -22.01 -3.08
CA SER A 278 5.20 -23.37 -2.65
C SER A 278 5.37 -23.33 -1.13
N LEU A 279 4.39 -23.85 -0.41
CA LEU A 279 4.45 -23.99 1.04
C LEU A 279 4.89 -25.40 1.41
N LYS A 280 5.65 -25.50 2.49
CA LYS A 280 6.14 -26.74 3.08
C LYS A 280 5.51 -26.96 4.45
N VAL A 281 5.63 -28.19 4.95
CA VAL A 281 5.18 -28.54 6.30
C VAL A 281 5.82 -27.59 7.31
N GLY A 282 4.99 -26.96 8.14
CA GLY A 282 5.41 -25.99 9.16
C GLY A 282 5.52 -24.54 8.67
N ASP A 283 5.47 -24.25 7.37
CA ASP A 283 5.52 -22.86 6.87
C ASP A 283 4.33 -22.04 7.37
N LEU A 284 3.13 -22.67 7.44
CA LEU A 284 1.91 -22.02 7.92
C LEU A 284 1.98 -21.66 9.42
N GLU A 285 2.74 -22.41 10.22
CA GLU A 285 2.90 -22.22 11.67
C GLU A 285 4.01 -21.23 12.04
N SER A 286 4.97 -21.03 11.14
CA SER A 286 6.07 -20.10 11.32
C SER A 286 5.56 -18.71 11.71
N ASP A 287 6.20 -18.04 12.67
CA ASP A 287 5.84 -16.65 13.01
C ASP A 287 6.07 -15.66 11.86
N ARG A 288 6.79 -16.09 10.81
CA ARG A 288 6.95 -15.34 9.56
C ARG A 288 5.83 -15.58 8.54
N SER A 289 4.98 -16.58 8.78
CA SER A 289 3.81 -16.90 7.96
C SER A 289 2.89 -15.69 7.87
N TRP A 290 2.32 -15.47 6.69
CA TRP A 290 1.30 -14.46 6.50
C TRP A 290 0.10 -14.66 7.44
N PHE A 291 -0.27 -15.90 7.77
CA PHE A 291 -1.37 -16.18 8.71
C PHE A 291 -1.04 -15.81 10.16
N ARG A 292 0.24 -15.69 10.51
CA ARG A 292 0.73 -15.54 11.88
C ARG A 292 1.12 -14.11 12.20
N ARG A 293 1.31 -13.22 11.23
CA ARG A 293 1.75 -11.83 11.48
C ARG A 293 0.58 -10.91 11.80
N ALA A 294 0.73 -10.02 12.77
CA ALA A 294 -0.36 -9.11 13.18
C ALA A 294 -0.83 -8.21 12.03
N TRP A 295 0.14 -7.64 11.29
CA TRP A 295 -0.12 -6.67 10.23
C TRP A 295 -0.97 -7.24 9.08
N THR A 296 -0.67 -8.46 8.67
CA THR A 296 -1.27 -9.10 7.50
C THR A 296 -2.77 -9.41 7.67
N LEU A 297 -3.35 -9.26 8.87
CA LEU A 297 -4.80 -9.39 9.05
C LEU A 297 -5.56 -8.29 8.30
N GLN A 298 -4.96 -7.10 8.13
CA GLN A 298 -5.57 -6.01 7.37
C GLN A 298 -5.46 -6.19 5.86
N GLU A 299 -4.54 -7.04 5.41
CA GLU A 299 -4.36 -7.40 4.00
C GLU A 299 -5.47 -8.34 3.49
N ILE A 300 -6.33 -8.85 4.38
CA ILE A 300 -7.51 -9.63 3.97
C ILE A 300 -8.38 -8.74 3.09
N ASN A 301 -8.47 -9.15 1.84
CA ASN A 301 -9.33 -8.61 0.80
C ASN A 301 -10.33 -9.72 0.40
N GLU A 302 -11.47 -9.36 -0.18
CA GLU A 302 -12.47 -10.34 -0.64
C GLU A 302 -11.91 -11.28 -1.71
N ASN A 303 -10.95 -10.81 -2.53
CA ASN A 303 -10.36 -11.59 -3.63
C ASN A 303 -8.85 -11.32 -3.76
N PRO A 304 -7.99 -11.77 -2.83
CA PRO A 304 -6.55 -11.56 -2.95
C PRO A 304 -5.99 -12.41 -4.09
N ILE A 305 -5.08 -11.83 -4.87
CA ILE A 305 -4.33 -12.55 -5.91
C ILE A 305 -3.13 -13.23 -5.24
N ILE A 306 -2.92 -14.51 -5.51
CA ILE A 306 -1.75 -15.24 -5.02
C ILE A 306 -0.56 -14.89 -5.92
N GLY A 307 0.44 -14.21 -5.34
CA GLY A 307 1.71 -13.93 -6.00
C GLY A 307 2.61 -15.15 -6.04
N GLY A 308 3.42 -15.27 -7.08
CA GLY A 308 4.32 -16.40 -7.29
C GLY A 308 3.64 -17.65 -7.86
N ASP A 309 2.39 -17.55 -8.32
CA ASP A 309 1.64 -18.70 -8.83
C ASP A 309 2.37 -19.39 -9.99
N THR A 310 2.68 -20.66 -9.79
CA THR A 310 3.40 -21.50 -10.76
C THR A 310 2.47 -22.19 -11.75
N GLY A 311 1.16 -22.22 -11.47
CA GLY A 311 0.16 -22.96 -12.24
C GLY A 311 0.30 -24.49 -12.16
N ASP A 312 1.25 -25.01 -11.38
CA ASP A 312 1.47 -26.45 -11.20
C ASP A 312 1.18 -26.88 -9.76
N ASN A 313 0.00 -27.49 -9.56
CA ASN A 313 -0.45 -28.03 -8.29
C ASN A 313 0.42 -29.21 -7.77
N LYS A 314 1.46 -29.64 -8.51
CA LYS A 314 2.39 -30.69 -8.08
C LYS A 314 3.54 -30.19 -7.20
N ILE A 315 3.78 -28.88 -7.15
CA ILE A 315 4.88 -28.31 -6.36
C ILE A 315 4.55 -28.29 -4.87
N MET A 316 3.26 -28.24 -4.52
CA MET A 316 2.77 -28.24 -3.15
C MET A 316 2.01 -29.53 -2.83
N GLU A 317 2.23 -30.09 -1.64
CA GLU A 317 1.50 -31.26 -1.18
C GLU A 317 0.00 -30.93 -1.05
N LYS A 318 -0.86 -31.85 -1.52
CA LYS A 318 -2.31 -31.64 -1.54
C LYS A 318 -2.91 -31.33 -0.16
N GLU A 319 -2.36 -31.94 0.89
CA GLU A 319 -2.80 -31.71 2.25
C GLU A 319 -2.49 -30.28 2.71
N ILE A 320 -1.30 -29.77 2.38
CA ILE A 320 -0.88 -28.39 2.66
C ILE A 320 -1.72 -27.40 1.83
N GLN A 321 -1.99 -27.69 0.55
CA GLN A 321 -2.87 -26.87 -0.29
C GLN A 321 -4.26 -26.76 0.33
N ARG A 322 -4.86 -27.89 0.75
CA ARG A 322 -6.16 -27.89 1.40
C ARG A 322 -6.15 -27.10 2.70
N GLU A 323 -5.13 -27.29 3.54
CA GLU A 323 -4.99 -26.55 4.80
C GLU A 323 -4.86 -25.03 4.56
N PHE A 324 -4.09 -24.64 3.54
CA PHE A 324 -3.97 -23.25 3.11
C PHE A 324 -5.32 -22.66 2.68
N GLU A 325 -6.07 -23.38 1.83
CA GLU A 325 -7.39 -22.96 1.36
C GLU A 325 -8.41 -22.86 2.50
N GLU A 326 -8.41 -23.82 3.44
CA GLU A 326 -9.26 -23.81 4.63
C GLU A 326 -8.95 -22.61 5.53
N ARG A 327 -7.66 -22.33 5.79
CA ARG A 327 -7.25 -21.17 6.58
C ARG A 327 -7.62 -19.87 5.88
N LEU A 328 -7.38 -19.74 4.57
CA LEU A 328 -7.72 -18.54 3.83
C LEU A 328 -9.24 -18.31 3.82
N SER A 329 -10.02 -19.37 3.64
CA SER A 329 -11.49 -19.32 3.70
C SER A 329 -12.01 -18.97 5.10
N SER A 330 -11.34 -19.42 6.17
CA SER A 330 -11.74 -19.04 7.54
C SER A 330 -11.64 -17.53 7.79
N LEU A 331 -10.79 -16.83 7.04
CA LEU A 331 -10.61 -15.39 7.12
C LEU A 331 -11.63 -14.61 6.29
N SER A 332 -12.25 -15.23 5.27
CA SER A 332 -13.32 -14.59 4.50
C SER A 332 -14.66 -14.54 5.25
N TYR A 333 -14.82 -15.36 6.31
CA TYR A 333 -15.94 -15.26 7.26
C TYR A 333 -15.89 -14.01 8.16
N PHE A 334 -14.82 -13.20 8.10
CA PHE A 334 -14.83 -11.85 8.67
C PHE A 334 -15.59 -10.86 7.80
N ASP A 335 -16.74 -11.29 7.26
CA ASP A 335 -17.61 -10.52 6.39
C ASP A 335 -17.82 -9.11 6.97
N ARG A 336 -17.23 -8.14 6.27
CA ARG A 336 -17.24 -6.72 6.64
C ARG A 336 -18.63 -6.09 6.44
N SER A 337 -19.56 -6.82 5.83
CA SER A 337 -20.94 -6.41 5.55
C SER A 337 -21.99 -7.02 6.49
N GLY A 338 -21.61 -7.93 7.39
CA GLY A 338 -22.55 -8.81 8.10
C GLY A 338 -22.63 -8.70 9.63
N GLY A 339 -22.93 -7.53 10.21
CA GLY A 339 -23.40 -7.40 11.61
C GLY A 339 -22.52 -8.01 12.73
N TYR A 340 -23.09 -8.08 13.95
CA TYR A 340 -22.44 -8.39 15.25
C TYR A 340 -21.39 -9.54 15.34
N PRO A 341 -21.37 -10.62 14.54
CA PRO A 341 -20.39 -11.72 14.68
C PRO A 341 -18.95 -11.38 14.26
N GLY A 342 -18.74 -10.36 13.42
CA GLY A 342 -17.43 -10.08 12.82
C GLY A 342 -16.36 -9.59 13.80
N ILE A 343 -16.75 -8.83 14.84
CA ILE A 343 -15.80 -8.21 15.78
C ILE A 343 -15.01 -9.22 16.62
N PHE A 344 -15.69 -10.24 17.15
CA PHE A 344 -15.02 -11.28 17.95
C PHE A 344 -14.07 -12.08 17.09
N GLY A 345 -14.44 -12.35 15.84
CA GLY A 345 -13.58 -12.98 14.86
C GLY A 345 -12.31 -12.17 14.60
N VAL A 346 -12.44 -10.86 14.39
CA VAL A 346 -11.30 -9.94 14.21
C VAL A 346 -10.37 -9.94 15.44
N LEU A 347 -10.93 -9.82 16.64
CA LEU A 347 -10.15 -9.79 17.88
C LEU A 347 -9.44 -11.13 18.12
N GLN A 348 -10.12 -12.25 17.93
CA GLN A 348 -9.54 -13.60 18.05
C GLN A 348 -8.46 -13.82 16.99
N GLY A 349 -8.71 -13.37 15.76
CA GLY A 349 -7.76 -13.42 14.66
C GLY A 349 -6.48 -12.63 14.96
N MET A 350 -6.59 -11.48 15.64
CA MET A 350 -5.44 -10.65 16.04
C MET A 350 -4.71 -11.21 17.28
N GLN A 351 -5.44 -11.81 18.22
CA GLN A 351 -4.89 -12.35 19.47
C GLN A 351 -3.74 -13.32 19.21
N ASN A 352 -3.96 -14.29 18.34
CA ASN A 352 -3.02 -15.37 18.05
C ASN A 352 -1.88 -14.97 17.12
N ARG A 353 -1.89 -13.74 16.59
CA ARG A 353 -0.85 -13.23 15.70
C ARG A 353 0.37 -12.75 16.48
N VAL A 354 1.50 -12.67 15.80
CA VAL A 354 2.80 -12.25 16.29
C VAL A 354 3.13 -10.88 15.71
N SER A 355 3.64 -9.99 16.54
CA SER A 355 4.14 -8.68 16.13
C SER A 355 5.52 -8.43 16.73
N LYS A 356 6.32 -7.61 16.05
CA LYS A 356 7.61 -7.15 16.56
C LYS A 356 7.41 -6.14 17.69
N ASN A 357 6.45 -5.24 17.51
CA ASN A 357 5.98 -4.34 18.55
C ASN A 357 4.54 -4.72 18.93
N PRO A 358 4.23 -4.98 20.21
CA PRO A 358 2.87 -5.29 20.65
C PRO A 358 1.81 -4.24 20.25
N VAL A 359 2.19 -2.96 20.20
CA VAL A 359 1.33 -1.84 19.76
C VAL A 359 0.82 -2.04 18.33
N ASP A 360 1.56 -2.77 17.49
CA ASP A 360 1.16 -3.07 16.10
C ASP A 360 -0.15 -3.86 16.04
N LYS A 361 -0.42 -4.72 17.04
CA LYS A 361 -1.68 -5.47 17.13
C LYS A 361 -2.85 -4.52 17.31
N VAL A 362 -2.70 -3.52 18.18
CA VAL A 362 -3.75 -2.54 18.45
C VAL A 362 -3.94 -1.62 17.26
N ALA A 363 -2.86 -1.07 16.70
CA ALA A 363 -2.92 -0.22 15.52
C ALA A 363 -3.61 -0.93 14.34
N GLY A 364 -3.33 -2.22 14.17
CA GLY A 364 -3.90 -3.01 13.08
C GLY A 364 -5.38 -3.36 13.23
N LEU A 365 -6.01 -3.03 14.35
CA LEU A 365 -7.45 -3.23 14.54
C LEU A 365 -8.29 -2.06 14.00
N ALA A 366 -7.70 -0.87 13.80
CA ALA A 366 -8.47 0.33 13.47
C ALA A 366 -9.37 0.16 12.23
N TYR A 367 -8.79 -0.27 11.10
CA TYR A 367 -9.56 -0.53 9.87
C TYR A 367 -10.47 -1.75 9.97
N LEU A 368 -10.08 -2.78 10.72
CA LEU A 368 -10.89 -4.00 10.88
C LEU A 368 -12.14 -3.73 11.74
N LEU A 369 -12.06 -2.78 12.66
CA LEU A 369 -13.16 -2.32 13.50
C LEU A 369 -13.95 -1.15 12.90
N GLN A 370 -13.63 -0.74 11.67
CA GLN A 370 -14.32 0.33 10.94
C GLN A 370 -14.42 1.63 11.74
N THR A 371 -13.33 2.04 12.39
CA THR A 371 -13.31 3.30 13.15
C THR A 371 -13.40 4.51 12.21
N GLN A 372 -14.05 5.60 12.65
CA GLN A 372 -14.13 6.84 11.87
C GLN A 372 -12.87 7.71 12.02
N GLU A 373 -12.27 7.68 13.20
CA GLU A 373 -10.95 8.24 13.47
C GLU A 373 -9.97 7.12 13.80
N ILE A 374 -8.67 7.37 13.67
CA ILE A 374 -7.62 6.38 13.98
C ILE A 374 -6.64 6.97 15.00
N PRO A 375 -6.24 6.25 16.07
CA PRO A 375 -5.22 6.76 16.99
C PRO A 375 -3.88 6.91 16.29
N ALA A 376 -3.15 7.98 16.61
CA ALA A 376 -1.77 8.12 16.16
C ALA A 376 -0.89 7.00 16.74
N TYR A 377 0.07 6.55 15.94
CA TYR A 377 0.97 5.49 16.36
C TYR A 377 2.20 6.04 17.08
N TYR A 378 2.49 5.49 18.26
CA TYR A 378 3.69 5.77 19.02
C TYR A 378 4.38 4.45 19.36
N GLU A 379 5.59 4.24 18.85
CA GLU A 379 6.32 2.98 19.03
C GLU A 379 6.59 2.66 20.52
N THR A 380 6.70 3.70 21.35
CA THR A 380 7.05 3.61 22.78
C THR A 380 5.84 3.63 23.73
N GLN A 381 4.62 3.75 23.21
CA GLN A 381 3.43 3.74 24.07
C GLN A 381 3.14 2.34 24.62
N SER A 382 2.46 2.27 25.77
CA SER A 382 2.01 0.99 26.32
C SER A 382 0.87 0.38 25.49
N GLU A 383 0.69 -0.94 25.59
CA GLU A 383 -0.42 -1.65 24.95
C GLU A 383 -1.77 -1.15 25.47
N GLU A 384 -1.85 -0.86 26.77
CA GLU A 384 -3.03 -0.32 27.46
C GLU A 384 -3.38 1.09 26.99
N ASP A 385 -2.39 1.96 26.83
CA ASP A 385 -2.60 3.33 26.33
C ASP A 385 -3.04 3.31 24.87
N ALA A 386 -2.39 2.47 24.04
CA ALA A 386 -2.80 2.27 22.65
C ALA A 386 -4.25 1.77 22.56
N TRP A 387 -4.61 0.77 23.37
CA TRP A 387 -5.96 0.21 23.41
C TRP A 387 -6.98 1.24 23.87
N THR A 388 -6.66 2.00 24.92
CA THR A 388 -7.51 3.08 25.42
C THR A 388 -7.74 4.16 24.36
N ALA A 389 -6.71 4.51 23.61
CA ALA A 389 -6.83 5.47 22.51
C ALA A 389 -7.75 4.92 21.40
N LEU A 390 -7.61 3.64 21.03
CA LEU A 390 -8.47 3.01 20.04
C LEU A 390 -9.94 2.96 20.49
N VAL A 391 -10.21 2.54 21.73
CA VAL A 391 -11.57 2.47 22.30
C VAL A 391 -12.26 3.84 22.25
N ARG A 392 -11.53 4.95 22.45
CA ARG A 392 -12.12 6.30 22.40
C ARG A 392 -12.67 6.65 21.01
N VAL A 393 -12.05 6.16 19.94
CA VAL A 393 -12.43 6.44 18.56
C VAL A 393 -13.27 5.35 17.91
N MET A 394 -13.48 4.23 18.59
CA MET A 394 -14.38 3.18 18.13
C MET A 394 -15.83 3.69 18.04
N PRO A 395 -16.60 3.25 17.03
CA PRO A 395 -18.03 3.52 16.95
C PRO A 395 -18.76 3.10 18.22
N GLU A 396 -19.80 3.82 18.62
CA GLU A 396 -20.52 3.58 19.89
C GLU A 396 -21.03 2.14 20.03
N PHE A 397 -21.50 1.55 18.93
CA PHE A 397 -21.96 0.16 18.91
C PHE A 397 -20.81 -0.83 19.17
N ILE A 398 -19.64 -0.61 18.55
CA ILE A 398 -18.41 -1.39 18.77
C ILE A 398 -17.96 -1.25 20.21
N ARG A 399 -17.91 -0.02 20.75
CA ARG A 399 -17.54 0.23 22.14
C ARG A 399 -18.48 -0.49 23.09
N THR A 400 -19.78 -0.50 22.84
CA THR A 400 -20.74 -1.16 23.73
C THR A 400 -20.51 -2.67 23.74
N VAL A 401 -20.31 -3.29 22.58
CA VAL A 401 -20.04 -4.74 22.46
C VAL A 401 -18.66 -5.12 22.98
N ALA A 402 -17.64 -4.29 22.74
CA ALA A 402 -16.28 -4.50 23.22
C ALA A 402 -16.18 -4.24 24.73
N LEU A 403 -16.82 -3.21 25.27
CA LEU A 403 -16.69 -2.84 26.69
C LEU A 403 -17.62 -3.63 27.62
N LEU A 404 -18.68 -4.26 27.12
CA LEU A 404 -19.57 -5.11 27.94
C LEU A 404 -18.86 -6.38 28.49
N PRO A 405 -17.83 -6.94 27.81
CA PRO A 405 -16.95 -7.97 28.40
C PRO A 405 -15.53 -7.51 28.79
N LEU A 406 -14.96 -6.44 28.21
CA LEU A 406 -13.51 -6.16 28.29
C LEU A 406 -13.12 -5.17 29.39
N CYS A 407 -12.81 -5.68 30.58
CA CYS A 407 -11.99 -4.95 31.54
C CYS A 407 -10.51 -5.35 31.30
N THR A 408 -9.75 -4.45 30.66
CA THR A 408 -8.27 -4.45 30.48
C THR A 408 -7.66 -5.32 29.35
N TRP A 409 -6.49 -4.89 28.87
CA TRP A 409 -5.67 -5.58 27.86
C TRP A 409 -5.30 -7.02 28.27
N GLU A 410 -5.16 -7.27 29.57
CA GLU A 410 -4.94 -8.61 30.17
C GLU A 410 -6.04 -9.61 29.78
N TRP A 411 -7.26 -9.13 29.50
CA TRP A 411 -8.42 -9.94 29.14
C TRP A 411 -8.41 -10.40 27.68
N ILE A 412 -7.81 -9.62 26.77
CA ILE A 412 -7.61 -10.03 25.37
C ILE A 412 -6.67 -11.24 25.29
N GLN A 413 -5.78 -11.43 26.27
CA GLN A 413 -4.94 -12.63 26.34
C GLN A 413 -5.69 -13.87 26.85
N SER A 414 -6.82 -13.75 27.57
CA SER A 414 -7.47 -14.86 28.29
C SER A 414 -8.75 -15.45 27.65
N LEU A 415 -9.05 -15.13 26.38
CA LEU A 415 -10.35 -15.39 25.72
C LEU A 415 -10.67 -16.85 25.30
N ALA A 416 -10.14 -17.86 25.99
CA ALA A 416 -10.53 -19.26 25.75
C ALA A 416 -12.02 -19.60 26.02
N PRO A 417 -12.72 -19.04 27.05
CA PRO A 417 -14.04 -19.56 27.43
C PRO A 417 -15.28 -18.92 26.76
N ILE A 418 -15.15 -17.77 26.09
CA ILE A 418 -16.34 -16.99 25.64
C ILE A 418 -16.69 -17.25 24.17
N VAL A 419 -15.74 -17.74 23.38
CA VAL A 419 -15.99 -18.21 22.02
C VAL A 419 -17.04 -19.32 22.01
N GLU A 420 -17.06 -20.20 23.02
CA GLU A 420 -18.13 -21.20 23.20
C GLU A 420 -19.51 -20.57 23.43
N ALA A 421 -19.59 -19.46 24.16
CA ALA A 421 -20.84 -18.75 24.42
C ALA A 421 -21.35 -17.98 23.18
N GLY A 422 -20.45 -17.40 22.38
CA GLY A 422 -20.78 -16.74 21.11
C GLY A 422 -21.26 -17.72 20.03
N HIS A 423 -20.61 -18.89 19.90
CA HIS A 423 -21.05 -19.96 19.01
C HIS A 423 -22.36 -20.62 19.46
N ALA A 424 -22.69 -20.61 20.76
CA ALA A 424 -23.97 -21.07 21.27
C ALA A 424 -25.10 -20.09 20.90
N TYR A 425 -24.86 -18.78 21.04
CA TYR A 425 -25.84 -17.74 20.71
C TYR A 425 -26.15 -17.67 19.20
N ALA A 426 -25.15 -17.87 18.33
CA ALA A 426 -25.37 -17.93 16.88
C ALA A 426 -26.16 -19.18 16.46
N ARG A 427 -25.87 -20.35 17.07
CA ARG A 427 -26.61 -21.59 16.83
C ARG A 427 -28.08 -21.52 17.27
N ASP A 428 -28.36 -20.86 18.39
CA ASP A 428 -29.74 -20.65 18.85
C ASP A 428 -30.52 -19.68 17.95
N ARG A 429 -29.86 -18.69 17.34
CA ARG A 429 -30.52 -17.73 16.44
C ARG A 429 -30.94 -18.36 15.11
N ASP A 430 -30.11 -19.24 14.55
CA ASP A 430 -30.45 -20.00 13.34
C ASP A 430 -31.54 -21.05 13.63
N ALA A 431 -31.52 -21.66 14.81
CA ALA A 431 -32.58 -22.58 15.25
C ALA A 431 -33.94 -21.89 15.43
N ILE A 432 -33.97 -20.65 15.92
CA ILE A 432 -35.19 -19.84 16.06
C ILE A 432 -35.74 -19.41 14.68
N THR A 433 -34.86 -19.16 13.70
CA THR A 433 -35.26 -18.74 12.36
C THR A 433 -35.84 -19.91 11.55
N ILE A 434 -35.32 -21.13 11.72
CA ILE A 434 -35.86 -22.35 11.09
C ILE A 434 -37.18 -22.80 11.72
N ALA A 435 -37.42 -22.50 13.00
CA ALA A 435 -38.68 -22.83 13.67
C ALA A 435 -39.84 -21.88 13.30
N GLN A 436 -39.58 -20.80 12.56
CA GLN A 436 -40.58 -19.79 12.14
C GLN A 436 -40.90 -19.80 10.64
N SER A 437 -40.31 -20.72 9.86
CA SER A 437 -40.69 -21.06 8.47
C SER A 437 -41.46 -22.36 8.42
#